data_AF-A0A2E7JDG7-F1
#
_entry.id   AF-A0A2E7JDG7-F1
#
_cell.length_a   1.000
_cell.length_b   1.000
_cell.length_c   1.000
_cell.angle_alpha   90.00
_cell.angle_beta   90.00
_cell.angle_gamma   90.00
#
_symmetry.space_group_name_H-M   'P 1'
#
loop_
_entity.id
_entity.type
_entity.pdbx_description
1 polymer ?
#
loop_
_entity_poly.entity_id
_entity_poly.type
_entity_poly.pdbx_seq_one_letter_code
_entity_poly.pdbx_strand_id
1 'polypeptide(L)'
;MYDDEEVIEKLGEDNLIQIECDPREYAPIWQTLSVRFEPALGGKSDKPIPDLQMHSGHLFLSERALKSLRDILEPHGELLPVVYSSDNEAPKEGAIFNPLKVVSANERTSTKDSFGEVASLFFDTEEVIF
;
A
#
# COMPACT_ATOMS: atom_id res chain seq x y z
N MET A 1 1.28 -7.17 6.64
CA MET A 1 1.77 -8.31 5.85
C MET A 1 0.56 -9.13 5.47
N TYR A 2 0.52 -9.56 4.20
CA TYR A 2 -0.50 -10.47 3.69
C TYR A 2 -0.05 -11.91 3.91
N ASP A 3 -1.00 -12.83 3.95
CA ASP A 3 -0.72 -14.26 3.90
C ASP A 3 -0.66 -14.69 2.42
N ASP A 4 0.49 -15.22 1.97
CA ASP A 4 0.70 -15.59 0.57
C ASP A 4 -0.32 -16.64 0.10
N GLU A 5 -0.70 -17.58 0.97
CA GLU A 5 -1.69 -18.60 0.64
C GLU A 5 -3.08 -17.97 0.46
N GLU A 6 -3.45 -17.02 1.31
CA GLU A 6 -4.72 -16.30 1.21
C GLU A 6 -4.78 -15.46 -0.08
N VAL A 7 -3.69 -14.78 -0.45
CA VAL A 7 -3.62 -13.98 -1.68
C VAL A 7 -3.78 -14.88 -2.90
N ILE A 8 -3.06 -16.00 -2.97
CA ILE A 8 -3.16 -16.93 -4.08
C ILE A 8 -4.57 -17.52 -4.19
N GLU A 9 -5.17 -17.92 -3.06
CA GLU A 9 -6.53 -18.47 -3.05
C GLU A 9 -7.57 -17.46 -3.55
N LYS A 10 -7.46 -16.21 -3.11
CA LYS A 10 -8.46 -15.17 -3.36
C LYS A 10 -8.27 -14.40 -4.66
N LEU A 11 -7.04 -14.08 -5.01
CA LEU A 11 -6.70 -13.24 -6.14
C LEU A 11 -6.06 -14.03 -7.29
N GLY A 12 -5.49 -15.21 -7.02
CA GLY A 12 -4.77 -16.03 -8.01
C GLY A 12 -3.26 -15.82 -7.99
N GLU A 13 -2.51 -16.80 -8.52
CA GLU A 13 -1.03 -16.82 -8.49
C GLU A 13 -0.36 -15.65 -9.23
N ASP A 14 -1.03 -15.06 -10.21
CA ASP A 14 -0.52 -13.94 -11.03
C ASP A 14 -0.85 -12.54 -10.45
N ASN A 15 -1.34 -12.48 -9.20
CA ASN A 15 -1.88 -11.26 -8.59
C ASN A 15 -1.32 -11.03 -7.18
N LEU A 16 0.00 -11.16 -7.05
CA LEU A 16 0.69 -11.07 -5.76
C LEU A 16 0.93 -9.60 -5.37
N ILE A 17 -0.13 -8.94 -4.91
CA ILE A 17 -0.15 -7.52 -4.52
C ILE A 17 0.94 -7.13 -3.50
N GLN A 18 1.48 -8.09 -2.74
CA GLN A 18 2.55 -7.89 -1.77
C GLN A 18 3.93 -7.67 -2.40
N ILE A 19 4.14 -8.10 -3.64
CA ILE A 19 5.41 -7.94 -4.38
C ILE A 19 5.27 -7.04 -5.61
N GLU A 20 4.09 -6.98 -6.20
CA GLU A 20 3.81 -6.15 -7.37
C GLU A 20 3.72 -4.68 -6.94
N CYS A 21 4.58 -3.84 -7.51
CA CYS A 21 4.61 -2.40 -7.21
C CYS A 21 4.07 -1.54 -8.37
N ASP A 22 3.71 -2.19 -9.48
CA ASP A 22 3.25 -1.51 -10.69
C ASP A 22 1.80 -1.04 -10.52
N PRO A 23 1.44 0.15 -11.06
CA PRO A 23 0.06 0.62 -11.05
C PRO A 23 -0.80 -0.31 -11.91
N ARG A 24 -1.69 -1.07 -11.28
CA ARG A 24 -2.65 -1.95 -11.97
C ARG A 24 -3.93 -2.06 -11.17
N GLU A 25 -5.05 -2.26 -11.85
CA GLU A 25 -6.34 -2.42 -11.18
C GLU A 25 -6.45 -3.79 -10.50
N TYR A 26 -6.92 -3.78 -9.25
CA TYR A 26 -7.28 -4.99 -8.50
C TYR A 26 -8.77 -5.04 -8.15
N ALA A 27 -9.49 -3.91 -8.16
CA ALA A 27 -10.91 -3.88 -7.77
C ALA A 27 -11.80 -4.91 -8.51
N PRO A 28 -11.60 -5.22 -9.81
CA PRO A 28 -12.40 -6.24 -10.50
C PRO A 28 -12.24 -7.67 -9.98
N ILE A 29 -11.08 -7.99 -9.40
CA ILE A 29 -10.73 -9.32 -8.89
C ILE A 29 -10.66 -9.37 -7.36
N TRP A 30 -10.84 -8.23 -6.70
CA TRP A 30 -10.57 -8.10 -5.28
C TRP A 30 -11.54 -8.91 -4.43
N GLN A 31 -10.98 -9.73 -3.57
CA GLN A 31 -11.68 -10.29 -2.43
C GLN A 31 -10.99 -9.81 -1.15
N THR A 32 -11.78 -9.49 -0.13
CA THR A 32 -11.26 -8.92 1.12
C THR A 32 -10.17 -9.80 1.73
N LEU A 33 -8.97 -9.23 1.87
CA LEU A 33 -7.81 -9.90 2.45
C LEU A 33 -7.65 -9.59 3.94
N SER A 34 -6.94 -10.46 4.63
CA SER A 34 -6.52 -10.27 6.01
C SER A 34 -5.13 -9.62 6.08
N VAL A 35 -5.00 -8.55 6.84
CA VAL A 35 -3.72 -7.85 7.05
C VAL A 35 -3.27 -8.05 8.49
N ARG A 36 -2.07 -8.59 8.66
CA ARG A 36 -1.42 -8.79 9.97
C ARG A 36 -0.24 -7.84 10.15
N PHE A 37 0.00 -7.45 11.40
CA PHE A 37 1.12 -6.59 11.78
C PHE A 37 2.06 -7.38 12.69
N GLU A 38 3.21 -7.75 12.14
CA GLU A 38 4.19 -8.57 12.85
C GLU A 38 5.45 -7.76 13.17
N PRO A 39 6.07 -7.96 14.35
CA PRO A 39 7.34 -7.34 14.67
C PRO A 39 8.47 -7.90 13.80
N ALA A 40 9.23 -6.99 13.18
CA ALA A 40 10.30 -7.33 12.23
C ALA A 40 11.42 -8.21 12.79
N LEU A 41 11.64 -8.21 14.12
CA LEU A 41 12.68 -9.01 14.79
C LEU A 41 12.11 -10.25 15.51
N GLY A 42 10.85 -10.58 15.26
CA GLY A 42 10.12 -11.61 16.00
C GLY A 42 9.77 -11.20 17.43
N GLY A 43 8.93 -12.01 18.08
CA GLY A 43 8.43 -11.76 19.44
C GLY A 43 7.06 -11.10 19.48
N LYS A 44 6.62 -10.67 20.68
CA LYS A 44 5.37 -9.93 20.85
C LYS A 44 5.63 -8.44 20.66
N SER A 45 4.74 -7.77 19.95
CA SER A 45 4.73 -6.31 19.85
C SER A 45 3.59 -5.76 20.67
N ASP A 46 3.91 -4.95 21.68
CA ASP A 46 2.91 -4.17 22.43
C ASP A 46 2.58 -2.84 21.73
N LYS A 47 3.13 -2.62 20.53
CA LYS A 47 2.86 -1.39 19.77
C LYS A 47 1.47 -1.45 19.15
N PRO A 48 0.71 -0.34 19.17
CA PRO A 48 -0.55 -0.26 18.48
C PRO A 48 -0.35 -0.39 16.97
N ILE A 49 -1.37 -0.93 16.29
CA ILE A 49 -1.44 -0.91 14.83
C ILE A 49 -1.47 0.55 14.37
N PRO A 50 -0.61 0.94 13.41
CA PRO A 50 -0.57 2.32 12.93
C PRO A 50 -1.81 2.64 12.11
N ASP A 51 -2.19 3.92 12.04
CA ASP A 51 -3.28 4.31 11.15
C ASP A 51 -2.89 4.24 9.66
N LEU A 52 -1.59 4.38 9.38
CA LEU A 52 -0.98 4.42 8.06
C LEU A 52 0.28 3.55 8.03
N GLN A 53 0.41 2.71 7.01
CA GLN A 53 1.66 1.99 6.76
C GLN A 53 1.85 1.71 5.28
N MET A 54 3.02 2.07 4.74
CA MET A 54 3.37 1.79 3.34
C MET A 54 4.12 0.46 3.25
N HIS A 55 3.77 -0.34 2.23
CA HIS A 55 4.48 -1.55 1.87
C HIS A 55 4.34 -1.79 0.36
N SER A 56 5.48 -1.97 -0.34
CA SER A 56 5.51 -2.31 -1.77
C SER A 56 4.62 -1.41 -2.64
N GLY A 57 4.72 -0.08 -2.48
CA GLY A 57 3.92 0.89 -3.25
C GLY A 57 2.48 1.08 -2.78
N HIS A 58 1.98 0.21 -1.90
CA HIS A 58 0.62 0.26 -1.37
C HIS A 58 0.58 0.93 0.00
N LEU A 59 -0.53 1.61 0.30
CA LEU A 59 -0.74 2.30 1.58
C LEU A 59 -1.88 1.65 2.36
N PHE A 60 -1.57 1.01 3.47
CA PHE A 60 -2.57 0.60 4.45
C PHE A 60 -3.18 1.81 5.16
N LEU A 61 -4.50 1.75 5.34
CA LEU A 61 -5.34 2.71 6.02
C LEU A 61 -6.19 1.97 7.07
N SER A 62 -6.02 2.33 8.34
CA SER A 62 -7.02 2.02 9.37
C SER A 62 -8.36 2.68 9.04
N GLU A 63 -9.45 2.27 9.70
CA GLU A 63 -10.77 2.89 9.59
C GLU A 63 -10.72 4.42 9.77
N ARG A 64 -9.96 4.89 10.77
CA ARG A 64 -9.81 6.31 11.08
C ARG A 64 -9.10 7.07 9.96
N ALA A 65 -8.00 6.52 9.44
CA ALA A 65 -7.27 7.12 8.34
C ALA A 65 -8.10 7.12 7.06
N LEU A 66 -8.75 6.00 6.74
CA LEU A 66 -9.63 5.86 5.60
C LEU A 66 -10.73 6.93 5.62
N LYS A 67 -11.40 7.12 6.76
CA LYS A 67 -12.40 8.17 6.93
C LYS A 67 -11.86 9.58 6.67
N SER A 68 -10.61 9.83 7.00
CA SER A 68 -9.99 11.16 6.89
C SER A 68 -9.40 11.44 5.51
N LEU A 69 -8.98 10.39 4.79
CA LEU A 69 -8.20 10.50 3.55
C LEU A 69 -8.95 10.00 2.31
N ARG A 70 -10.12 9.36 2.46
CA ARG A 70 -10.89 8.80 1.33
C ARG A 70 -11.04 9.78 0.18
N ASP A 71 -11.60 10.95 0.44
CA ASP A 71 -11.91 11.94 -0.60
C ASP A 71 -10.65 12.48 -1.30
N ILE A 72 -9.49 12.39 -0.63
CA ILE A 72 -8.19 12.79 -1.18
C ILE A 72 -7.62 11.67 -2.04
N LEU A 73 -7.76 10.40 -1.64
CA LEU A 73 -7.10 9.25 -2.27
C LEU A 73 -7.91 8.63 -3.41
N GLU A 74 -9.23 8.54 -3.27
CA GLU A 74 -10.15 7.91 -4.22
C GLU A 74 -10.02 8.44 -5.67
N PRO A 75 -9.72 9.74 -5.92
CA PRO A 75 -9.47 10.22 -7.28
C PRO A 75 -8.17 9.69 -7.94
N HIS A 76 -7.26 9.09 -7.17
CA HIS A 76 -5.91 8.73 -7.61
C HIS A 76 -5.64 7.21 -7.62
N GLY A 77 -6.61 6.38 -7.25
CA GLY A 77 -6.44 4.93 -7.21
C GLY A 77 -7.63 4.21 -6.60
N GLU A 78 -7.39 2.99 -6.14
CA GLU A 78 -8.42 2.12 -5.58
C GLU A 78 -8.30 2.05 -4.05
N LEU A 79 -9.43 2.03 -3.36
CA LEU A 79 -9.51 1.75 -1.93
C LEU A 79 -10.01 0.32 -1.75
N LEU A 80 -9.08 -0.61 -1.61
CA LEU A 80 -9.32 -2.05 -1.56
C LEU A 80 -9.62 -2.48 -0.12
N PRO A 81 -10.83 -2.96 0.21
CA PRO A 81 -11.21 -3.27 1.59
C PRO A 81 -10.41 -4.43 2.15
N VAL A 82 -9.96 -4.30 3.41
CA VAL A 82 -9.26 -5.35 4.17
C VAL A 82 -9.82 -5.48 5.57
N VAL A 83 -9.59 -6.64 6.17
CA VAL A 83 -9.75 -6.86 7.61
C VAL A 83 -8.38 -6.92 8.27
N TYR A 84 -8.21 -6.26 9.41
CA TYR A 84 -6.96 -6.28 10.17
C TYR A 84 -7.22 -6.44 11.66
N SER A 85 -6.25 -7.03 12.35
CA SER A 85 -6.31 -7.21 13.82
C SER A 85 -4.91 -7.28 14.41
N SER A 86 -4.82 -6.96 15.69
CA SER A 86 -3.69 -7.31 16.55
C SER A 86 -4.03 -8.59 17.31
N ASP A 87 -3.01 -9.26 17.83
CA ASP A 87 -3.19 -10.44 18.68
C ASP A 87 -4.17 -10.15 19.83
N ASN A 88 -5.24 -10.93 19.89
CA ASN A 88 -6.30 -10.86 20.91
C ASN A 88 -7.26 -9.65 20.80
N GLU A 89 -7.28 -8.93 19.69
CA GLU A 89 -8.32 -7.93 19.40
C GLU A 89 -9.34 -8.45 18.38
N ALA A 90 -10.55 -7.87 18.42
CA ALA A 90 -11.55 -8.13 17.39
C ALA A 90 -11.05 -7.60 16.03
N PRO A 91 -11.38 -8.29 14.91
CA PRO A 91 -11.10 -7.79 13.58
C PRO A 91 -11.72 -6.41 13.36
N LYS A 92 -10.96 -5.53 12.70
CA LYS A 92 -11.35 -4.18 12.30
C LYS A 92 -11.33 -4.08 10.79
N GLU A 93 -12.11 -3.15 10.26
CA GLU A 93 -12.15 -2.85 8.82
C GLU A 93 -11.19 -1.72 8.47
N GLY A 94 -10.53 -1.85 7.34
CA GLY A 94 -9.63 -0.85 6.78
C GLY A 94 -9.59 -0.94 5.27
N ALA A 95 -8.61 -0.26 4.67
CA ALA A 95 -8.37 -0.35 3.25
C ALA A 95 -6.88 -0.37 2.92
N ILE A 96 -6.56 -0.93 1.78
CA ILE A 96 -5.30 -0.73 1.08
C ILE A 96 -5.59 0.26 -0.03
N PHE A 97 -4.88 1.37 -0.03
CA PHE A 97 -4.85 2.27 -1.17
C PHE A 97 -3.83 1.76 -2.18
N ASN A 98 -4.33 1.42 -3.36
CA ASN A 98 -3.57 1.05 -4.54
C ASN A 98 -3.50 2.25 -5.50
N PRO A 99 -2.36 2.92 -5.64
CA PRO A 99 -2.23 4.07 -6.54
C PRO A 99 -2.27 3.61 -8.01
N LEU A 100 -3.19 4.19 -8.79
CA LEU A 100 -3.28 3.96 -10.24
C LEU A 100 -2.73 5.13 -11.06
N LYS A 101 -2.48 6.27 -10.42
CA LYS A 101 -1.89 7.45 -11.04
C LYS A 101 -0.54 7.71 -10.41
N VAL A 102 0.51 7.23 -11.07
CA VAL A 102 1.90 7.43 -10.63
C VAL A 102 2.56 8.43 -11.56
N VAL A 103 3.37 9.34 -11.04
CA VAL A 103 4.17 10.26 -11.86
C VAL A 103 5.64 9.87 -11.76
N SER A 104 6.32 9.84 -12.90
CA SER A 104 7.75 9.59 -12.96
C SER A 104 8.51 10.75 -12.31
N ALA A 105 9.67 10.44 -11.73
CA ALA A 105 10.63 11.49 -11.41
C ALA A 105 11.11 12.16 -12.70
N ASN A 106 11.17 13.49 -12.72
CA ASN A 106 11.83 14.23 -13.78
C ASN A 106 13.34 14.02 -13.64
N GLU A 107 13.91 13.10 -14.42
CA GLU A 107 15.33 12.74 -14.32
C GLU A 107 16.26 13.90 -14.69
N ARG A 108 15.78 14.87 -15.48
CA ARG A 108 16.58 16.01 -15.93
C ARG A 108 16.79 17.04 -14.82
N THR A 109 15.82 17.19 -13.92
CA THR A 109 15.85 18.17 -12.83
C THR A 109 16.11 17.54 -11.47
N SER A 110 15.80 16.25 -11.32
CA SER A 110 16.24 15.46 -10.17
C SER A 110 17.75 15.35 -10.16
N THR A 111 18.34 15.34 -8.97
CA THR A 111 19.79 15.27 -8.80
C THR A 111 20.17 14.08 -7.92
N LYS A 112 21.37 13.57 -8.17
CA LYS A 112 22.00 12.56 -7.34
C LYS A 112 23.24 13.14 -6.67
N ASP A 113 23.57 12.63 -5.49
CA ASP A 113 24.81 12.99 -4.81
C ASP A 113 26.03 12.29 -5.43
N SER A 114 27.20 12.47 -4.82
CA SER A 114 28.46 11.86 -5.28
C SER A 114 28.49 10.34 -5.19
N PHE A 115 27.55 9.72 -4.46
CA PHE A 115 27.41 8.27 -4.32
C PHE A 115 26.36 7.69 -5.26
N GLY A 116 25.64 8.54 -6.02
CA GLY A 116 24.56 8.12 -6.92
C GLY A 116 23.21 8.01 -6.24
N GLU A 117 23.09 8.43 -4.98
CA GLU A 117 21.84 8.44 -4.22
C GLU A 117 21.02 9.68 -4.54
N VAL A 118 19.69 9.60 -4.44
CA VAL A 118 18.80 10.74 -4.75
C VAL A 118 19.04 11.89 -3.76
N ALA A 119 19.46 13.05 -4.27
CA ALA A 119 19.70 14.26 -3.49
C ALA A 119 18.53 15.25 -3.58
N SER A 120 17.90 15.35 -4.75
CA SER A 120 16.66 16.11 -4.95
C SER A 120 15.75 15.39 -5.93
N LEU A 121 14.46 15.37 -5.63
CA LEU A 121 13.44 14.73 -6.45
C LEU A 121 12.47 15.78 -6.97
N PHE A 122 12.30 15.80 -8.29
CA PHE A 122 11.31 16.63 -8.96
C PHE A 122 10.37 15.71 -9.74
N PHE A 123 9.10 16.08 -9.82
CA PHE A 123 8.08 15.30 -10.54
C PHE A 123 7.51 16.15 -11.66
N ASP A 124 7.31 15.54 -12.83
CA ASP A 124 6.54 16.15 -13.90
C ASP A 124 5.06 15.91 -13.62
N THR A 125 4.40 16.89 -13.00
CA THR A 125 2.99 16.79 -12.59
C THR A 125 2.01 16.64 -13.76
N GLU A 126 2.51 16.67 -15.01
CA GLU A 126 1.73 16.54 -16.24
C GLU A 126 1.91 15.18 -16.95
N GLU A 127 2.87 14.34 -16.54
CA GLU A 127 3.09 12.99 -17.11
C GLU A 127 2.70 11.90 -16.11
N VAL A 128 1.42 11.52 -16.12
CA VAL A 128 0.91 10.38 -15.36
C VAL A 128 1.21 9.08 -16.11
N ILE A 129 1.87 8.15 -15.45
CA ILE A 129 2.04 6.75 -15.86
C ILE A 129 0.72 6.03 -15.56
N PHE A 130 0.16 5.38 -16.58
CA PHE A 130 -0.98 4.47 -16.49
C PHE A 130 -0.52 3.03 -16.60
#